data_AF-A0A954HLX6-F1
#
_entry.id   AF-A0A954HLX6-F1
#
_cell.length_a   1.000
_cell.length_b   1.000
_cell.length_c   1.000
_cell.angle_alpha   90.00
_cell.angle_beta   90.00
_cell.angle_gamma   90.00
#
_symmetry.space_group_name_H-M   'P 1'
#
loop_
_entity.id
_entity.type
_entity.pdbx_description
1 polymer ?
#
loop_
_entity_poly.entity_id
_entity_poly.type
_entity_poly.pdbx_seq_one_letter_code
_entity_poly.pdbx_strand_id
1 'polypeptide(L)'
;IDHWKGSTHALKGVGCVECHQAAHEDVDAFDHYGATIATIVTPKDCGRCHKTETAEFLASHHAKAGNILASLDNFLAETVEGSRVPFNPHSKTPGMDVDMVNGMASVNVGCKQCHGSKVALEGTDGSLITVDQLKPDKDGIPTSLEALALVKKDSNGRPVLHDSSWPNTGIGRLNLDGSRGSCSACHSRHDFSPRRARQPENCGKCHLGPDHPQKEIYEESKHGVAFRDLKEHMNLDAHDWVLGQDYTQAPTCATCHMSGHSRNGGRVTHDPGERISWTNRPPVSIVMDTDINGVVIKETDPVERQKLTVSSWQDKRQTMKDVCLHCHTQNYVNAFYKQYDDFIVNYNEKFAKPGTKIMTALKENELITKTEFDEEIEWTWFYLWHHEGRRARHGASMMAPDYAHWHGMYEVAERFYQELIPQAREIAHHAEEDGKADQAKAVLTLIDDILARPEHEWFESAKKLADAGQASLTPEGAASAVQVNAAAKADGDAKPDDSADNTTTTPDKPADSSADKEEKPE
;
A
#
# COMPACT_ATOMS: atom_id res chain seq x y z
N ILE A 1 7.99 -1.33 -32.29
CA ILE A 1 7.96 -0.13 -33.16
C ILE A 1 6.60 0.55 -33.10
N ASP A 2 5.49 -0.15 -33.35
CA ASP A 2 4.16 0.49 -33.40
C ASP A 2 3.73 1.14 -32.09
N HIS A 3 4.02 0.53 -30.94
CA HIS A 3 3.82 1.17 -29.63
C HIS A 3 4.57 2.51 -29.50
N TRP A 4 5.81 2.57 -30.00
CA TRP A 4 6.60 3.81 -29.97
C TRP A 4 6.07 4.85 -30.95
N LYS A 5 5.69 4.46 -32.18
CA LYS A 5 5.18 5.39 -33.20
C LYS A 5 3.97 6.19 -32.70
N GLY A 6 3.13 5.59 -31.86
CA GLY A 6 1.97 6.25 -31.24
C GLY A 6 2.27 7.06 -29.98
N SER A 7 3.53 7.10 -29.52
CA SER A 7 3.92 7.76 -28.27
C SER A 7 4.16 9.26 -28.43
N THR A 8 4.01 10.01 -27.35
CA THR A 8 4.43 11.42 -27.30
C THR A 8 5.94 11.56 -27.51
N HIS A 9 6.74 10.57 -27.11
CA HIS A 9 8.18 10.55 -27.35
C HIS A 9 8.51 10.57 -28.85
N ALA A 10 7.85 9.73 -29.65
CA ALA A 10 8.03 9.74 -31.11
C ALA A 10 7.65 11.08 -31.74
N LEU A 11 6.54 11.69 -31.30
CA LEU A 11 6.11 13.02 -31.76
C LEU A 11 7.12 14.13 -31.42
N LYS A 12 7.89 13.95 -30.34
CA LYS A 12 8.95 14.87 -29.89
C LYS A 12 10.34 14.49 -30.41
N GLY A 13 10.45 13.47 -31.26
CA GLY A 13 11.72 13.04 -31.84
C GLY A 13 12.61 12.22 -30.91
N VAL A 14 12.11 11.75 -29.76
CA VAL A 14 12.83 10.82 -28.89
C VAL A 14 12.67 9.42 -29.46
N GLY A 15 13.70 8.96 -30.17
CA GLY A 15 13.77 7.66 -30.81
C GLY A 15 14.33 6.57 -29.91
N CYS A 16 14.70 5.44 -30.52
CA CYS A 16 15.22 4.29 -29.79
C CYS A 16 16.58 4.60 -29.13
N VAL A 17 17.48 5.25 -29.88
CA VAL A 17 18.84 5.54 -29.42
C VAL A 17 18.83 6.60 -28.33
N GLU A 18 17.96 7.61 -28.38
CA GLU A 18 17.89 8.65 -27.34
C GLU A 18 17.57 8.08 -25.95
N CYS A 19 16.85 6.96 -25.88
CA CYS A 19 16.62 6.25 -24.61
C CYS A 19 17.69 5.20 -24.33
N HIS A 20 18.05 4.38 -25.32
CA HIS A 20 18.92 3.22 -25.13
C HIS A 20 20.41 3.53 -25.23
N GLN A 21 20.81 4.73 -25.65
CA GLN A 21 22.21 5.12 -25.75
C GLN A 21 22.91 4.94 -24.41
N ALA A 22 24.03 4.24 -24.45
CA ALA A 22 24.88 3.94 -23.31
C ALA A 22 26.31 4.41 -23.57
N ALA A 23 27.05 4.64 -22.50
CA ALA A 23 28.50 4.78 -22.55
C ALA A 23 29.13 3.39 -22.76
N HIS A 24 30.33 3.33 -23.35
CA HIS A 24 31.02 2.04 -23.52
C HIS A 24 31.42 1.42 -22.18
N GLU A 25 31.55 2.25 -21.16
CA GLU A 25 31.89 1.91 -19.78
C GLU A 25 30.68 1.36 -18.99
N ASP A 26 29.46 1.53 -19.49
CA ASP A 26 28.28 0.95 -18.84
C ASP A 26 28.35 -0.59 -18.94
N VAL A 27 28.06 -1.26 -17.82
CA VAL A 27 28.24 -2.71 -17.73
C VAL A 27 27.38 -3.50 -18.72
N ASP A 28 26.19 -3.00 -19.04
CA ASP A 28 25.24 -3.63 -19.94
C ASP A 28 25.28 -3.07 -21.37
N ALA A 29 26.30 -2.25 -21.69
CA ALA A 29 26.51 -1.69 -23.01
C ALA A 29 27.03 -2.71 -24.04
N PHE A 30 26.55 -2.57 -25.27
CA PHE A 30 27.03 -3.31 -26.43
C PHE A 30 26.78 -2.53 -27.72
N ASP A 31 27.59 -2.83 -28.74
CA ASP A 31 27.45 -2.23 -30.06
C ASP A 31 26.29 -2.87 -30.83
N HIS A 32 25.42 -2.03 -31.38
CA HIS A 32 24.26 -2.46 -32.15
C HIS A 32 24.05 -1.53 -33.34
N TYR A 33 24.34 -2.03 -34.55
CA TYR A 33 24.18 -1.29 -35.82
C TYR A 33 24.85 0.10 -35.83
N GLY A 34 26.05 0.21 -35.25
CA GLY A 34 26.84 1.45 -35.23
C GLY A 34 26.50 2.41 -34.09
N ALA A 35 25.62 2.02 -33.16
CA ALA A 35 25.36 2.74 -31.92
C ALA A 35 25.70 1.87 -30.70
N THR A 36 26.22 2.49 -29.65
CA THR A 36 26.44 1.86 -28.33
C THR A 36 25.17 1.99 -27.51
N ILE A 37 24.58 0.85 -27.14
CA ILE A 37 23.29 0.83 -26.43
C ILE A 37 23.31 -0.09 -25.21
N ALA A 38 22.42 0.20 -24.27
CA ALA A 38 22.04 -0.66 -23.17
C ALA A 38 20.62 -1.20 -23.38
N THR A 39 20.35 -2.41 -22.89
CA THR A 39 19.00 -3.00 -22.99
C THR A 39 18.05 -2.33 -22.00
N ILE A 40 18.55 -2.04 -20.79
CA ILE A 40 17.74 -1.61 -19.68
C ILE A 40 17.84 -0.10 -19.54
N VAL A 41 16.76 0.60 -19.89
CA VAL A 41 16.61 2.02 -19.58
C VAL A 41 16.26 2.17 -18.09
N THR A 42 17.01 3.00 -17.38
CA THR A 42 16.91 3.20 -15.94
C THR A 42 16.36 4.60 -15.60
N PRO A 43 16.02 4.88 -14.33
CA PRO A 43 15.71 6.24 -13.89
C PRO A 43 16.81 7.26 -14.19
N LYS A 44 18.10 6.89 -14.25
CA LYS A 44 19.16 7.84 -14.64
C LYS A 44 18.99 8.30 -16.09
N ASP A 45 18.61 7.39 -16.99
CA ASP A 45 18.35 7.72 -18.40
C ASP A 45 17.14 8.65 -18.54
N CYS A 46 16.04 8.33 -17.85
CA CYS A 46 14.84 9.15 -17.81
C CYS A 46 15.15 10.55 -17.25
N GLY A 47 15.97 10.61 -16.20
CA GLY A 47 16.38 11.83 -15.51
C GLY A 47 17.21 12.80 -16.35
N ARG A 48 17.71 12.39 -17.53
CA ARG A 48 18.32 13.33 -18.50
C ARG A 48 17.32 14.40 -18.96
N CYS A 49 16.04 14.03 -19.09
CA CYS A 49 14.95 14.93 -19.49
C CYS A 49 13.94 15.19 -18.36
N HIS A 50 13.62 14.19 -17.55
CA HIS A 50 12.58 14.21 -16.52
C HIS A 50 13.18 14.33 -15.10
N LYS A 51 13.91 15.42 -14.86
CA LYS A 51 14.69 15.61 -13.62
C LYS A 51 13.80 15.65 -12.37
N THR A 52 12.69 16.37 -12.45
CA THR A 52 11.77 16.55 -11.32
C THR A 52 11.09 15.23 -10.96
N GLU A 53 10.50 14.56 -11.95
CA GLU A 53 9.78 13.30 -11.77
C GLU A 53 10.72 12.21 -11.24
N THR A 54 11.95 12.17 -11.76
CA THR A 54 12.99 11.23 -11.28
C THR A 54 13.38 11.52 -9.84
N ALA A 55 13.58 12.80 -9.46
CA ALA A 55 13.95 13.16 -8.10
C ALA A 55 12.84 12.82 -7.08
N GLU A 56 11.60 13.16 -7.39
CA GLU A 56 10.43 12.83 -6.55
C GLU A 56 10.28 11.30 -6.42
N PHE A 57 10.34 10.58 -7.54
CA PHE A 57 10.25 9.12 -7.51
C PHE A 57 11.36 8.48 -6.68
N LEU A 58 12.62 8.91 -6.84
CA LEU A 58 13.76 8.34 -6.11
C LEU A 58 13.72 8.62 -4.61
N ALA A 59 13.02 9.67 -4.17
CA ALA A 59 12.78 9.97 -2.76
C ALA A 59 11.71 9.05 -2.14
N SER A 60 10.74 8.62 -2.96
CA SER A 60 9.58 7.84 -2.54
C SER A 60 9.92 6.45 -1.95
N HIS A 61 8.96 5.87 -1.23
CA HIS A 61 9.02 4.47 -0.81
C HIS A 61 8.96 3.48 -1.98
N HIS A 62 8.34 3.85 -3.10
CA HIS A 62 8.27 3.01 -4.30
C HIS A 62 9.66 2.71 -4.87
N ALA A 63 10.56 3.70 -4.94
CA ALA A 63 11.94 3.46 -5.35
C ALA A 63 12.71 2.53 -4.39
N LYS A 64 12.26 2.42 -3.14
CA LYS A 64 12.89 1.56 -2.10
C LYS A 64 12.24 0.17 -2.03
N ALA A 65 11.22 -0.13 -2.84
CA ALA A 65 10.45 -1.36 -2.74
C ALA A 65 11.30 -2.62 -2.98
N GLY A 66 12.32 -2.60 -3.84
CA GLY A 66 13.20 -3.76 -4.04
C GLY A 66 14.07 -4.11 -2.83
N ASN A 67 14.15 -3.22 -1.83
CA ASN A 67 14.90 -3.45 -0.58
C ASN A 67 14.08 -4.17 0.49
N ILE A 68 12.76 -4.37 0.29
CA ILE A 68 11.92 -5.04 1.28
C ILE A 68 12.02 -6.58 1.23
N LEU A 69 12.92 -7.13 0.41
CA LEU A 69 13.21 -8.57 0.30
C LEU A 69 13.92 -9.16 1.55
N ALA A 70 13.70 -8.57 2.72
CA ALA A 70 14.04 -9.14 4.02
C ALA A 70 12.86 -9.04 4.99
N SER A 71 11.66 -8.71 4.50
CA SER A 71 10.43 -8.69 5.29
C SER A 71 9.95 -10.09 5.65
N LEU A 72 9.01 -10.16 6.59
CA LEU A 72 8.29 -11.39 6.92
C LEU A 72 7.60 -12.00 5.68
N ASP A 73 7.01 -11.16 4.83
CA ASP A 73 6.41 -11.58 3.55
C ASP A 73 7.45 -12.24 2.63
N ASN A 74 8.69 -11.73 2.63
CA ASN A 74 9.77 -12.34 1.85
C ASN A 74 10.31 -13.61 2.50
N PHE A 75 10.25 -13.74 3.83
CA PHE A 75 10.57 -15.00 4.50
C PHE A 75 9.63 -16.12 4.04
N LEU A 76 8.31 -15.86 3.98
CA LEU A 76 7.34 -16.81 3.41
C LEU A 76 7.74 -17.22 2.00
N ALA A 77 7.92 -16.26 1.11
CA ALA A 77 8.17 -16.52 -0.30
C ALA A 77 9.50 -17.27 -0.56
N GLU A 78 10.58 -16.93 0.15
CA GLU A 78 11.91 -17.50 -0.07
C GLU A 78 12.22 -18.77 0.75
N THR A 79 11.48 -19.01 1.83
CA THR A 79 11.80 -20.05 2.81
C THR A 79 10.69 -21.08 2.99
N VAL A 80 9.44 -20.62 3.05
CA VAL A 80 8.29 -21.48 3.36
C VAL A 80 7.66 -22.00 2.07
N GLU A 81 7.33 -21.10 1.14
CA GLU A 81 6.78 -21.44 -0.17
C GLU A 81 7.87 -21.92 -1.14
N GLY A 82 9.04 -21.29 -1.05
CA GLY A 82 10.20 -21.55 -1.88
C GLY A 82 11.34 -22.22 -1.13
N SER A 83 12.53 -22.15 -1.72
CA SER A 83 13.78 -22.54 -1.09
C SER A 83 14.92 -21.68 -1.64
N ARG A 84 15.77 -21.18 -0.74
CA ARG A 84 16.98 -20.42 -1.11
C ARG A 84 18.05 -21.27 -1.81
N VAL A 85 17.88 -22.59 -1.82
CA VAL A 85 18.75 -23.52 -2.53
C VAL A 85 17.94 -24.31 -3.57
N PRO A 86 18.52 -24.59 -4.74
CA PRO A 86 17.91 -25.51 -5.68
C PRO A 86 17.87 -26.92 -5.09
N PHE A 87 16.94 -27.75 -5.55
CA PHE A 87 16.75 -29.11 -5.04
C PHE A 87 16.33 -30.09 -6.13
N ASN A 88 16.51 -31.39 -5.89
CA ASN A 88 16.13 -32.42 -6.83
C ASN A 88 14.61 -32.62 -6.84
N PRO A 89 13.98 -32.84 -8.01
CA PRO A 89 12.55 -33.14 -8.06
C PRO A 89 12.25 -34.52 -7.47
N HIS A 90 11.09 -34.66 -6.84
CA HIS A 90 10.65 -35.94 -6.26
C HIS A 90 10.30 -37.01 -7.31
N SER A 91 9.96 -36.59 -8.53
CA SER A 91 9.68 -37.46 -9.67
C SER A 91 9.85 -36.70 -10.98
N LYS A 92 9.89 -37.43 -12.11
CA LYS A 92 10.03 -36.81 -13.44
C LYS A 92 8.79 -35.99 -13.82
N THR A 93 9.00 -34.80 -14.36
CA THR A 93 7.94 -34.01 -14.99
C THR A 93 7.62 -34.59 -16.38
N PRO A 94 6.37 -35.02 -16.66
CA PRO A 94 6.03 -35.53 -17.98
C PRO A 94 6.29 -34.50 -19.08
N GLY A 95 7.10 -34.86 -20.08
CA GLY A 95 7.41 -34.00 -21.22
C GLY A 95 8.44 -32.90 -20.98
N MET A 96 9.09 -32.86 -19.80
CA MET A 96 10.15 -31.91 -19.49
C MET A 96 11.23 -32.57 -18.63
N ASP A 97 12.45 -32.58 -19.13
CA ASP A 97 13.60 -33.03 -18.35
C ASP A 97 13.96 -31.95 -17.32
N VAL A 98 13.48 -32.15 -16.09
CA VAL A 98 13.82 -31.33 -14.92
C VAL A 98 14.72 -32.16 -14.02
N ASP A 99 16.00 -31.79 -13.96
CA ASP A 99 16.97 -32.43 -13.05
C ASP A 99 17.22 -31.60 -11.79
N MET A 100 16.89 -30.30 -11.82
CA MET A 100 16.91 -29.40 -10.67
C MET A 100 15.69 -28.49 -10.66
N VAL A 101 15.11 -28.31 -9.48
CA VAL A 101 14.04 -27.35 -9.20
C VAL A 101 14.66 -26.05 -8.71
N ASN A 102 14.24 -24.95 -9.32
CA ASN A 102 14.56 -23.60 -8.85
C ASN A 102 13.67 -23.23 -7.65
N GLY A 103 14.21 -23.35 -6.43
CA GLY A 103 13.46 -23.03 -5.21
C GLY A 103 13.02 -21.55 -5.10
N MET A 104 13.65 -20.64 -5.84
CA MET A 104 13.31 -19.21 -5.81
C MET A 104 12.28 -18.82 -6.89
N ALA A 105 11.71 -19.79 -7.60
CA ALA A 105 10.81 -19.55 -8.73
C ALA A 105 9.58 -18.70 -8.33
N SER A 106 8.94 -18.99 -7.19
CA SER A 106 7.78 -18.24 -6.66
C SER A 106 8.11 -16.76 -6.48
N VAL A 107 9.25 -16.45 -5.88
CA VAL A 107 9.71 -15.07 -5.61
C VAL A 107 10.02 -14.33 -6.91
N ASN A 108 10.60 -15.02 -7.90
CA ASN A 108 10.97 -14.44 -9.20
C ASN A 108 9.75 -13.98 -10.01
N VAL A 109 8.66 -14.75 -9.97
CA VAL A 109 7.44 -14.45 -10.73
C VAL A 109 6.34 -13.76 -9.91
N GLY A 110 6.41 -13.81 -8.58
CA GLY A 110 5.51 -13.14 -7.64
C GLY A 110 6.11 -11.84 -7.10
N CYS A 111 6.72 -11.90 -5.92
CA CYS A 111 7.16 -10.73 -5.15
C CYS A 111 8.02 -9.75 -5.97
N LYS A 112 9.01 -10.27 -6.71
CA LYS A 112 9.91 -9.43 -7.52
C LYS A 112 9.20 -8.71 -8.65
N GLN A 113 8.10 -9.23 -9.19
CA GLN A 113 7.37 -8.58 -10.28
C GLN A 113 6.60 -7.34 -9.84
N CYS A 114 6.30 -7.22 -8.54
CA CYS A 114 5.70 -6.03 -7.93
C CYS A 114 6.76 -5.12 -7.30
N HIS A 115 7.62 -5.67 -6.43
CA HIS A 115 8.58 -4.89 -5.64
C HIS A 115 9.86 -4.53 -6.39
N GLY A 116 10.33 -5.43 -7.25
CA GLY A 116 11.59 -5.33 -7.97
C GLY A 116 12.62 -6.35 -7.51
N SER A 117 13.55 -6.67 -8.39
CA SER A 117 14.73 -7.51 -8.13
C SER A 117 16.00 -6.66 -8.19
N LYS A 118 17.11 -7.19 -7.64
CA LYS A 118 18.45 -6.82 -8.11
C LYS A 118 18.63 -7.40 -9.50
N VAL A 119 18.72 -6.54 -10.51
CA VAL A 119 19.04 -6.99 -11.88
C VAL A 119 20.42 -7.64 -11.84
N ALA A 120 20.52 -8.82 -12.45
CA ALA A 120 21.74 -9.60 -12.51
C ALA A 120 22.12 -9.87 -13.98
N LEU A 121 23.42 -9.80 -14.24
CA LEU A 121 24.05 -10.37 -15.42
C LEU A 121 24.55 -11.77 -15.09
N GLU A 122 24.58 -12.65 -16.10
CA GLU A 122 25.18 -13.98 -15.99
C GLU A 122 26.71 -13.84 -16.01
N GLY A 123 27.39 -14.47 -15.06
CA GLY A 123 28.83 -14.64 -15.08
C GLY A 123 29.28 -15.78 -15.99
N THR A 124 30.48 -15.70 -16.55
CA THR A 124 31.10 -16.77 -17.34
C THR A 124 31.34 -18.05 -16.54
N ASP A 125 31.37 -17.94 -15.21
CA ASP A 125 31.46 -19.01 -14.22
C ASP A 125 30.09 -19.44 -13.66
N GLY A 126 28.98 -18.88 -14.17
CA GLY A 126 27.63 -19.10 -13.66
C GLY A 126 27.26 -18.24 -12.44
N SER A 127 28.11 -17.30 -12.03
CA SER A 127 27.78 -16.35 -10.96
C SER A 127 26.67 -15.37 -11.34
N LEU A 128 25.99 -14.81 -10.33
CA LEU A 128 25.03 -13.72 -10.50
C LEU A 128 25.75 -12.39 -10.23
N ILE A 129 25.95 -11.59 -11.27
CA ILE A 129 26.62 -10.29 -11.16
C ILE A 129 25.56 -9.19 -11.05
N THR A 130 25.37 -8.66 -9.85
CA THR A 130 24.42 -7.58 -9.57
C THR A 130 25.13 -6.26 -9.26
N VAL A 131 24.34 -5.21 -9.00
CA VAL A 131 24.81 -3.92 -8.48
C VAL A 131 25.76 -4.07 -7.26
N ASP A 132 25.56 -5.08 -6.42
CA ASP A 132 26.41 -5.33 -5.24
C ASP A 132 27.84 -5.72 -5.62
N GLN A 133 28.00 -6.51 -6.70
CA GLN A 133 29.31 -6.93 -7.21
C GLN A 133 29.94 -5.83 -8.05
N LEU A 134 29.13 -5.09 -8.81
CA LEU A 134 29.57 -4.04 -9.73
C LEU A 134 30.05 -2.78 -9.02
N LYS A 135 29.42 -2.44 -7.88
CA LYS A 135 29.71 -1.25 -7.07
C LYS A 135 29.82 0.01 -7.94
N PRO A 136 28.78 0.36 -8.71
CA PRO A 136 28.84 1.50 -9.60
C PRO A 136 29.07 2.79 -8.80
N ASP A 137 29.80 3.73 -9.39
CA ASP A 137 29.99 5.05 -8.82
C ASP A 137 28.72 5.91 -8.93
N LYS A 138 28.82 7.20 -8.56
CA LYS A 138 27.69 8.15 -8.63
C LYS A 138 27.14 8.30 -10.06
N ASP A 139 27.99 8.19 -11.07
CA ASP A 139 27.62 8.36 -12.47
C ASP A 139 27.04 7.06 -13.05
N GLY A 140 27.28 5.93 -12.38
CA GLY A 140 26.72 4.61 -12.71
C GLY A 140 27.75 3.67 -13.31
N ILE A 141 29.00 4.11 -13.36
CA ILE A 141 30.09 3.35 -13.96
C ILE A 141 30.56 2.28 -12.97
N PRO A 142 30.56 1.00 -13.34
CA PRO A 142 31.01 -0.10 -12.50
C PRO A 142 32.49 0.10 -12.09
N THR A 143 32.79 -0.01 -10.79
CA THR A 143 34.16 0.17 -10.26
C THR A 143 34.90 -1.15 -10.03
N SER A 144 34.18 -2.28 -10.06
CA SER A 144 34.73 -3.61 -9.83
C SER A 144 35.24 -4.26 -11.11
N LEU A 145 36.55 -4.21 -11.33
CA LEU A 145 37.19 -4.86 -12.50
C LEU A 145 37.02 -6.39 -12.49
N GLU A 146 37.00 -7.01 -11.32
CA GLU A 146 36.79 -8.45 -11.16
C GLU A 146 35.40 -8.86 -11.63
N ALA A 147 34.36 -8.12 -11.20
CA ALA A 147 32.99 -8.39 -11.64
C ALA A 147 32.83 -8.15 -13.14
N LEU A 148 33.47 -7.11 -13.69
CA LEU A 148 33.43 -6.81 -15.12
C LEU A 148 34.06 -7.91 -15.98
N ALA A 149 35.19 -8.47 -15.54
CA ALA A 149 35.86 -9.55 -16.26
C ALA A 149 35.01 -10.84 -16.34
N LEU A 150 34.08 -11.03 -15.39
CA LEU A 150 33.21 -12.19 -15.35
C LEU A 150 31.94 -12.05 -16.20
N VAL A 151 31.54 -10.85 -16.64
CA VAL A 151 30.29 -10.65 -17.38
C VAL A 151 30.26 -11.48 -18.66
N LYS A 152 29.32 -12.43 -18.71
CA LYS A 152 29.07 -13.25 -19.90
C LYS A 152 28.42 -12.40 -20.98
N LYS A 153 28.93 -12.52 -22.20
CA LYS A 153 28.39 -11.86 -23.39
C LYS A 153 27.98 -12.92 -24.41
N ASP A 154 26.92 -12.64 -25.17
CA ASP A 154 26.49 -13.48 -26.28
C ASP A 154 27.39 -13.29 -27.52
N SER A 155 27.07 -13.99 -28.61
CA SER A 155 27.84 -13.92 -29.85
C SER A 155 27.88 -12.53 -30.50
N ASN A 156 26.99 -11.62 -30.12
CA ASN A 156 26.94 -10.24 -30.59
C ASN A 156 27.58 -9.27 -29.59
N GLY A 157 28.26 -9.78 -28.56
CA GLY A 157 28.87 -8.96 -27.52
C GLY A 157 27.87 -8.37 -26.52
N ARG A 158 26.60 -8.79 -26.54
CA ARG A 158 25.58 -8.30 -25.61
C ARG A 158 25.70 -9.00 -24.26
N PRO A 159 25.77 -8.28 -23.14
CA PRO A 159 25.73 -8.86 -21.80
C PRO A 159 24.46 -9.69 -21.59
N VAL A 160 24.62 -10.91 -21.07
CA VAL A 160 23.51 -11.83 -20.83
C VAL A 160 22.85 -11.50 -19.50
N LEU A 161 21.56 -11.15 -19.53
CA LEU A 161 20.76 -10.93 -18.33
C LEU A 161 20.33 -12.26 -17.73
N HIS A 162 20.48 -12.40 -16.41
CA HIS A 162 20.15 -13.63 -15.70
C HIS A 162 18.63 -13.74 -15.47
N ASP A 163 18.06 -14.90 -15.80
CA ASP A 163 16.61 -15.18 -15.82
C ASP A 163 15.91 -15.03 -14.45
N SER A 164 16.62 -15.30 -13.35
CA SER A 164 16.16 -15.11 -11.98
C SER A 164 15.87 -13.64 -11.61
N SER A 165 16.32 -12.70 -12.45
CA SER A 165 16.23 -11.27 -12.19
C SER A 165 15.57 -10.47 -13.31
N TRP A 166 15.47 -11.04 -14.52
CA TRP A 166 14.95 -10.37 -15.72
C TRP A 166 14.14 -11.35 -16.60
N PRO A 167 12.98 -10.93 -17.17
CA PRO A 167 12.40 -9.60 -17.18
C PRO A 167 11.81 -9.15 -15.84
N ASN A 168 11.97 -7.87 -15.52
CA ASN A 168 11.44 -7.29 -14.29
C ASN A 168 10.92 -5.86 -14.50
N THR A 169 9.71 -5.61 -14.00
CA THR A 169 9.07 -4.29 -14.00
C THR A 169 8.63 -3.86 -12.60
N GLY A 170 9.17 -4.49 -11.56
CA GLY A 170 8.85 -4.15 -10.19
C GLY A 170 9.27 -2.71 -9.88
N ILE A 171 8.43 -2.01 -9.13
CA ILE A 171 8.50 -0.55 -9.00
C ILE A 171 9.85 -0.09 -8.42
N GLY A 172 10.43 -0.85 -7.49
CA GLY A 172 11.70 -0.56 -6.82
C GLY A 172 12.87 -1.42 -7.30
N ARG A 173 12.86 -1.89 -8.56
CA ARG A 173 13.97 -2.65 -9.18
C ARG A 173 15.33 -1.98 -8.95
N LEU A 174 16.34 -2.73 -8.52
CA LEU A 174 17.70 -2.21 -8.35
C LEU A 174 18.47 -2.45 -9.65
N ASN A 175 18.85 -1.35 -10.33
CA ASN A 175 19.50 -1.38 -11.63
C ASN A 175 21.01 -1.53 -11.52
N LEU A 176 21.65 -1.95 -12.61
CA LEU A 176 23.08 -2.21 -12.69
C LEU A 176 23.94 -0.94 -12.52
N ASP A 177 23.39 0.22 -12.87
CA ASP A 177 23.98 1.56 -12.73
C ASP A 177 23.82 2.18 -11.31
N GLY A 178 23.29 1.41 -10.35
CA GLY A 178 23.03 1.84 -8.98
C GLY A 178 21.73 2.62 -8.78
N SER A 179 21.01 2.96 -9.86
CA SER A 179 19.73 3.65 -9.76
C SER A 179 18.63 2.72 -9.26
N ARG A 180 17.60 3.30 -8.65
CA ARG A 180 16.48 2.55 -8.06
C ARG A 180 15.17 2.81 -8.77
N GLY A 181 14.54 1.73 -9.15
CA GLY A 181 13.18 1.61 -9.65
C GLY A 181 13.04 1.43 -11.16
N SER A 182 11.79 1.30 -11.57
CA SER A 182 11.39 1.10 -12.97
C SER A 182 10.31 2.12 -13.34
N CYS A 183 10.69 3.17 -14.08
CA CYS A 183 9.76 4.20 -14.56
C CYS A 183 8.65 3.62 -15.45
N SER A 184 8.87 2.45 -16.06
CA SER A 184 7.88 1.76 -16.90
C SER A 184 6.82 0.98 -16.11
N ALA A 185 6.84 1.02 -14.77
CA ALA A 185 5.87 0.32 -13.94
C ALA A 185 4.44 0.88 -14.09
N CYS A 186 4.30 2.19 -14.33
CA CYS A 186 2.98 2.83 -14.44
C CYS A 186 2.54 3.20 -15.86
N HIS A 187 3.45 3.77 -16.64
CA HIS A 187 3.23 4.06 -18.05
C HIS A 187 4.17 3.17 -18.86
N SER A 188 3.69 1.97 -19.17
CA SER A 188 4.53 0.90 -19.70
C SER A 188 5.22 1.28 -21.01
N ARG A 189 6.40 0.69 -21.25
CA ARG A 189 7.09 0.79 -22.53
C ARG A 189 6.25 0.13 -23.64
N HIS A 190 6.27 0.60 -24.88
CA HIS A 190 7.05 1.71 -25.45
C HIS A 190 6.18 2.90 -25.86
N ASP A 191 4.90 2.92 -25.47
CA ASP A 191 4.03 4.08 -25.70
C ASP A 191 4.18 5.14 -24.60
N PHE A 192 4.55 4.73 -23.38
CA PHE A 192 4.77 5.59 -22.21
C PHE A 192 3.58 6.53 -21.96
N SER A 193 2.37 6.04 -22.22
CA SER A 193 1.17 6.88 -22.24
C SER A 193 0.77 7.31 -20.82
N PRO A 194 0.59 8.62 -20.56
CA PRO A 194 0.07 9.10 -19.27
C PRO A 194 -1.35 8.62 -19.01
N ARG A 195 -2.16 8.34 -20.04
CA ARG A 195 -3.48 7.70 -19.89
C ARG A 195 -3.37 6.35 -19.20
N ARG A 196 -2.33 5.55 -19.44
CA ARG A 196 -2.15 4.27 -18.75
C ARG A 196 -1.83 4.49 -17.27
N ALA A 197 -0.99 5.46 -16.95
CA ALA A 197 -0.68 5.82 -15.56
C ALA A 197 -1.90 6.41 -14.80
N ARG A 198 -2.80 7.11 -15.50
CA ARG A 198 -4.04 7.68 -14.94
C ARG A 198 -5.15 6.65 -14.73
N GLN A 199 -5.01 5.43 -15.28
CA GLN A 199 -6.03 4.39 -15.16
C GLN A 199 -5.82 3.52 -13.90
N PRO A 200 -6.88 3.25 -13.12
CA PRO A 200 -6.84 2.36 -11.97
C PRO A 200 -6.33 0.95 -12.29
N GLU A 201 -6.58 0.45 -13.50
CA GLU A 201 -6.16 -0.88 -13.97
C GLU A 201 -4.64 -1.07 -13.87
N ASN A 202 -3.87 -0.01 -14.11
CA ASN A 202 -2.43 -0.09 -14.06
C ASN A 202 -1.91 -0.25 -12.60
N CYS A 203 -2.52 0.43 -11.64
CA CYS A 203 -2.19 0.27 -10.22
C CYS A 203 -2.50 -1.15 -9.73
N GLY A 204 -3.58 -1.74 -10.25
CA GLY A 204 -4.03 -3.09 -9.95
C GLY A 204 -3.10 -4.22 -10.39
N LYS A 205 -1.98 -3.94 -11.07
CA LYS A 205 -0.90 -4.93 -11.25
C LYS A 205 -0.25 -5.32 -9.90
N CYS A 206 -0.17 -4.39 -8.95
CA CYS A 206 0.53 -4.58 -7.68
C CYS A 206 -0.36 -4.29 -6.45
N HIS A 207 -1.32 -3.38 -6.56
CA HIS A 207 -2.22 -2.97 -5.48
C HIS A 207 -3.52 -3.76 -5.53
N LEU A 208 -3.43 -5.04 -5.22
CA LEU A 208 -4.51 -6.03 -5.30
C LEU A 208 -4.29 -7.12 -4.24
N GLY A 209 -5.26 -8.04 -4.14
CA GLY A 209 -5.10 -9.28 -3.40
C GLY A 209 -5.28 -9.13 -1.88
N PRO A 210 -4.96 -10.19 -1.12
CA PRO A 210 -5.44 -10.34 0.25
C PRO A 210 -4.81 -9.38 1.25
N ASP A 211 -3.61 -8.86 0.97
CA ASP A 211 -2.86 -8.03 1.92
C ASP A 211 -3.03 -6.53 1.67
N HIS A 212 -3.40 -6.14 0.45
CA HIS A 212 -3.70 -4.75 0.13
C HIS A 212 -4.58 -4.64 -1.13
N PRO A 213 -5.89 -4.91 -1.03
CA PRO A 213 -6.80 -4.97 -2.18
C PRO A 213 -7.27 -3.58 -2.63
N GLN A 214 -6.36 -2.63 -2.84
CA GLN A 214 -6.80 -1.27 -3.17
C GLN A 214 -7.53 -1.19 -4.51
N LYS A 215 -7.22 -2.08 -5.47
CA LYS A 215 -7.95 -2.16 -6.74
C LYS A 215 -9.39 -2.60 -6.54
N GLU A 216 -9.61 -3.67 -5.79
CA GLU A 216 -10.92 -4.24 -5.54
C GLU A 216 -11.78 -3.29 -4.70
N ILE A 217 -11.18 -2.68 -3.66
CA ILE A 217 -11.79 -1.62 -2.86
C ILE A 217 -12.23 -0.44 -3.74
N TYR A 218 -11.35 0.03 -4.62
CA TYR A 218 -11.69 1.12 -5.52
C TYR A 218 -12.85 0.74 -6.44
N GLU A 219 -12.84 -0.46 -7.03
CA GLU A 219 -13.87 -0.95 -7.94
C GLU A 219 -15.25 -1.11 -7.30
N GLU A 220 -15.31 -1.52 -6.02
CA GLU A 220 -16.56 -1.58 -5.25
C GLU A 220 -17.07 -0.19 -4.90
N SER A 221 -16.16 0.76 -4.61
CA SER A 221 -16.52 2.10 -4.17
C SER A 221 -17.36 2.86 -5.21
N LYS A 222 -18.14 3.85 -4.75
CA LYS A 222 -18.86 4.76 -5.66
C LYS A 222 -17.94 5.54 -6.59
N HIS A 223 -16.69 5.78 -6.21
CA HIS A 223 -15.70 6.41 -7.07
C HIS A 223 -15.32 5.52 -8.26
N GLY A 224 -15.05 4.22 -8.03
CA GLY A 224 -14.73 3.30 -9.11
C GLY A 224 -15.92 3.01 -10.02
N VAL A 225 -17.13 2.91 -9.45
CA VAL A 225 -18.37 2.81 -10.22
C VAL A 225 -18.54 4.04 -11.13
N ALA A 226 -18.37 5.25 -10.59
CA ALA A 226 -18.47 6.49 -11.37
C ALA A 226 -17.39 6.59 -12.45
N PHE A 227 -16.15 6.20 -12.15
CA PHE A 227 -15.08 6.18 -13.15
C PHE A 227 -15.38 5.24 -14.31
N ARG A 228 -15.90 4.03 -14.01
CA ARG A 228 -16.27 3.05 -15.04
C ARG A 228 -17.36 3.59 -15.97
N ASP A 229 -18.36 4.26 -15.40
CA ASP A 229 -19.48 4.86 -16.13
C ASP A 229 -19.03 6.08 -16.96
N LEU A 230 -18.19 6.94 -16.39
CA LEU A 230 -17.84 8.25 -16.95
C LEU A 230 -16.48 8.28 -17.62
N LYS A 231 -15.84 7.13 -17.86
CA LYS A 231 -14.46 7.01 -18.37
C LYS A 231 -14.21 7.86 -19.62
N GLU A 232 -15.14 7.86 -20.58
CA GLU A 232 -15.01 8.62 -21.83
C GLU A 232 -15.04 10.15 -21.62
N HIS A 233 -15.59 10.62 -20.50
CA HIS A 233 -15.63 12.03 -20.12
C HIS A 233 -14.41 12.47 -19.30
N MET A 234 -13.53 11.53 -18.92
CA MET A 234 -12.35 11.82 -18.09
C MET A 234 -11.19 12.42 -18.88
N ASN A 235 -11.22 12.38 -20.22
CA ASN A 235 -10.16 12.90 -21.10
C ASN A 235 -8.74 12.45 -20.70
N LEU A 236 -8.57 11.14 -20.47
CA LEU A 236 -7.36 10.58 -19.85
C LEU A 236 -6.07 10.78 -20.67
N ASP A 237 -6.16 11.02 -21.97
CA ASP A 237 -5.02 11.29 -22.86
C ASP A 237 -4.61 12.77 -22.92
N ALA A 238 -5.32 13.66 -22.23
CA ALA A 238 -5.04 15.11 -22.26
C ALA A 238 -3.60 15.44 -21.82
N HIS A 239 -3.03 16.49 -22.41
CA HIS A 239 -1.70 16.99 -21.99
C HIS A 239 -1.75 17.43 -20.52
N ASP A 240 -2.60 18.41 -20.24
CA ASP A 240 -2.97 18.83 -18.90
C ASP A 240 -4.14 17.98 -18.38
N TRP A 241 -4.06 17.55 -17.13
CA TRP A 241 -5.08 16.71 -16.51
C TRP A 241 -5.21 17.03 -15.03
N VAL A 242 -5.81 18.19 -14.77
CA VAL A 242 -5.91 18.84 -13.47
C VAL A 242 -7.35 18.73 -12.95
N LEU A 243 -7.51 18.09 -11.79
CA LEU A 243 -8.82 17.98 -11.13
C LEU A 243 -9.37 19.38 -10.80
N GLY A 244 -10.64 19.60 -11.12
CA GLY A 244 -11.33 20.87 -10.91
C GLY A 244 -11.07 21.91 -12.01
N GLN A 245 -10.30 21.56 -13.06
CA GLN A 245 -10.12 22.36 -14.27
C GLN A 245 -10.48 21.53 -15.51
N ASP A 246 -9.80 20.40 -15.71
CA ASP A 246 -9.94 19.58 -16.92
C ASP A 246 -10.98 18.46 -16.78
N TYR A 247 -11.21 18.00 -15.55
CA TYR A 247 -12.21 16.97 -15.22
C TYR A 247 -12.71 17.10 -13.78
N THR A 248 -13.90 16.57 -13.53
CA THR A 248 -14.55 16.49 -12.20
C THR A 248 -15.47 15.27 -12.06
N GLN A 249 -15.57 14.42 -13.09
CA GLN A 249 -16.58 13.36 -13.21
C GLN A 249 -16.38 12.24 -12.19
N ALA A 250 -15.15 11.76 -12.00
CA ALA A 250 -14.81 10.75 -11.00
C ALA A 250 -13.31 10.83 -10.64
N PRO A 251 -12.90 10.45 -9.42
CA PRO A 251 -11.48 10.31 -9.11
C PRO A 251 -10.95 8.93 -9.51
N THR A 252 -9.67 8.87 -9.86
CA THR A 252 -8.87 7.64 -10.03
C THR A 252 -7.82 7.52 -8.93
N CYS A 253 -7.09 6.40 -8.90
CA CYS A 253 -5.92 6.24 -8.04
C CYS A 253 -4.92 7.41 -8.23
N ALA A 254 -4.64 7.76 -9.49
CA ALA A 254 -3.73 8.86 -9.83
C ALA A 254 -4.29 10.21 -9.37
N THR A 255 -5.59 10.47 -9.57
CA THR A 255 -6.27 11.70 -9.11
C THR A 255 -5.98 11.97 -7.63
N CYS A 256 -6.16 10.96 -6.78
CA CYS A 256 -6.00 11.10 -5.34
C CYS A 256 -4.54 11.16 -4.90
N HIS A 257 -3.66 10.35 -5.48
CA HIS A 257 -2.32 10.15 -4.94
C HIS A 257 -1.19 10.90 -5.65
N MET A 258 -1.36 11.32 -6.91
CA MET A 258 -0.23 11.80 -7.74
C MET A 258 -0.57 13.02 -8.59
N SER A 259 -1.73 13.04 -9.24
CA SER A 259 -2.11 14.09 -10.19
C SER A 259 -2.35 15.44 -9.52
N GLY A 260 -2.18 16.50 -10.32
CA GLY A 260 -2.44 17.87 -9.91
C GLY A 260 -3.93 18.20 -9.81
N HIS A 261 -4.21 19.25 -9.04
CA HIS A 261 -5.56 19.78 -8.89
C HIS A 261 -5.53 21.31 -8.77
N SER A 262 -6.63 22.00 -9.06
CA SER A 262 -6.60 23.47 -9.15
C SER A 262 -6.17 24.17 -7.85
N ARG A 263 -6.46 23.57 -6.69
CA ARG A 263 -6.04 24.07 -5.36
C ARG A 263 -4.53 23.95 -5.07
N ASN A 264 -3.76 23.13 -5.80
CA ASN A 264 -2.30 23.04 -5.67
C ASN A 264 -1.57 23.61 -6.90
N GLY A 265 -2.26 24.41 -7.71
CA GLY A 265 -1.70 24.97 -8.95
C GLY A 265 -1.44 23.93 -10.04
N GLY A 266 -2.11 22.77 -9.99
CA GLY A 266 -1.91 21.70 -10.98
C GLY A 266 -0.63 20.89 -10.80
N ARG A 267 0.07 21.01 -9.66
CA ARG A 267 1.30 20.26 -9.37
C ARG A 267 1.03 18.75 -9.29
N VAL A 268 1.65 18.00 -10.21
CA VAL A 268 1.77 16.53 -10.16
C VAL A 268 2.98 16.16 -9.29
N THR A 269 2.91 15.03 -8.58
CA THR A 269 4.05 14.43 -7.88
C THR A 269 4.26 12.98 -8.29
N HIS A 270 5.53 12.54 -8.33
CA HIS A 270 5.90 11.12 -8.45
C HIS A 270 6.19 10.42 -7.11
N ASP A 271 5.95 11.10 -5.98
CA ASP A 271 5.96 10.50 -4.65
C ASP A 271 4.52 10.40 -4.08
N PRO A 272 3.85 9.23 -4.18
CA PRO A 272 2.52 9.07 -3.62
C PRO A 272 2.48 9.17 -2.08
N GLY A 273 3.65 9.10 -1.40
CA GLY A 273 3.79 9.27 0.04
C GLY A 273 3.54 10.70 0.54
N GLU A 274 3.48 11.69 -0.34
CA GLU A 274 3.15 13.07 0.01
C GLU A 274 1.73 13.24 0.58
N ARG A 275 0.80 12.31 0.29
CA ARG A 275 -0.62 12.43 0.69
C ARG A 275 -1.10 11.35 1.67
N ILE A 276 -0.19 10.53 2.21
CA ILE A 276 -0.53 9.40 3.08
C ILE A 276 -0.43 9.82 4.54
N SER A 277 -1.55 9.84 5.26
CA SER A 277 -1.60 10.24 6.68
C SER A 277 -1.52 9.07 7.67
N TRP A 278 -1.87 7.85 7.24
CA TRP A 278 -1.73 6.61 8.00
C TRP A 278 -0.97 5.58 7.19
N THR A 279 -0.07 4.80 7.81
CA THR A 279 0.38 3.54 7.24
C THR A 279 -0.43 2.38 7.82
N ASN A 280 -1.11 1.66 6.93
CA ASN A 280 -1.90 0.46 7.26
C ASN A 280 -1.15 -0.84 7.00
N ARG A 281 0.13 -0.76 6.61
CA ARG A 281 1.00 -1.92 6.41
C ARG A 281 1.32 -2.69 7.71
N PRO A 282 1.71 -2.05 8.82
CA PRO A 282 2.09 -2.76 10.05
C PRO A 282 0.88 -3.41 10.77
N PRO A 283 1.11 -4.34 11.71
CA PRO A 283 0.05 -4.90 12.56
C PRO A 283 -0.77 -3.81 13.23
N VAL A 284 -0.11 -2.82 13.86
CA VAL A 284 -0.72 -1.62 14.43
C VAL A 284 -0.48 -0.44 13.50
N SER A 285 -1.55 0.17 12.97
CA SER A 285 -1.43 1.34 12.10
C SER A 285 -0.85 2.52 12.88
N ILE A 286 0.05 3.28 12.23
CA ILE A 286 0.66 4.50 12.80
C ILE A 286 0.51 5.67 11.84
N VAL A 287 0.44 6.87 12.40
CA VAL A 287 0.39 8.10 11.61
C VAL A 287 1.74 8.37 10.92
N MET A 288 1.69 8.98 9.75
CA MET A 288 2.85 9.22 8.88
C MET A 288 3.55 10.55 9.16
N ASP A 289 3.97 10.77 10.41
CA ASP A 289 4.98 11.81 10.68
C ASP A 289 6.35 11.27 10.27
N THR A 290 7.11 12.08 9.54
CA THR A 290 8.41 11.67 9.00
C THR A 290 9.50 12.67 9.33
N ASP A 291 10.70 12.14 9.59
CA ASP A 291 11.91 12.93 9.82
C ASP A 291 12.51 13.49 8.51
N ILE A 292 13.67 14.15 8.62
CA ILE A 292 14.38 14.73 7.46
C ILE A 292 14.77 13.70 6.39
N ASN A 293 14.86 12.41 6.76
CA ASN A 293 15.19 11.32 5.85
C ASN A 293 13.96 10.60 5.30
N GLY A 294 12.75 11.07 5.65
CA GLY A 294 11.49 10.43 5.29
C GLY A 294 11.20 9.16 6.10
N VAL A 295 11.87 8.94 7.25
CA VAL A 295 11.64 7.80 8.12
C VAL A 295 10.44 8.08 9.03
N VAL A 296 9.52 7.13 9.13
CA VAL A 296 8.34 7.26 10.00
C VAL A 296 8.76 7.30 11.46
N ILE A 297 8.35 8.35 12.15
CA ILE A 297 8.69 8.60 13.55
C ILE A 297 7.85 7.67 14.43
N LYS A 298 8.52 6.90 15.29
CA LYS A 298 7.88 5.98 16.26
C LYS A 298 7.86 6.51 17.70
N GLU A 299 8.51 7.65 17.95
CA GLU A 299 8.48 8.32 19.25
C GLU A 299 7.04 8.61 19.68
N THR A 300 6.73 8.28 20.93
CA THR A 300 5.39 8.40 21.51
C THR A 300 5.24 9.64 22.39
N ASP A 301 6.34 10.17 22.93
CA ASP A 301 6.30 11.45 23.65
C ASP A 301 5.96 12.58 22.66
N PRO A 302 4.88 13.35 22.89
CA PRO A 302 4.44 14.36 21.94
C PRO A 302 5.48 15.45 21.67
N VAL A 303 6.27 15.83 22.68
CA VAL A 303 7.25 16.92 22.57
C VAL A 303 8.47 16.45 21.78
N GLU A 304 9.02 15.28 22.09
CA GLU A 304 10.13 14.71 21.34
C GLU A 304 9.71 14.35 19.91
N ARG A 305 8.52 13.80 19.72
CA ARG A 305 7.95 13.52 18.40
C ARG A 305 7.88 14.79 17.53
N GLN A 306 7.43 15.90 18.10
CA GLN A 306 7.33 17.17 17.38
C GLN A 306 8.70 17.68 16.92
N LYS A 307 9.75 17.53 17.74
CA LYS A 307 11.12 17.96 17.38
C LYS A 307 11.69 17.20 16.19
N LEU A 308 11.29 15.94 16.01
CA LEU A 308 11.76 15.08 14.92
C LEU A 308 10.98 15.30 13.62
N THR A 309 9.76 15.84 13.70
CA THR A 309 8.81 15.88 12.58
C THR A 309 9.16 16.97 11.58
N VAL A 310 9.46 16.57 10.35
CA VAL A 310 9.68 17.47 9.20
C VAL A 310 8.46 17.50 8.29
N SER A 311 7.79 16.37 8.10
CA SER A 311 6.52 16.29 7.37
C SER A 311 5.49 15.59 8.24
N SER A 312 4.45 16.34 8.64
CA SER A 312 3.42 15.86 9.56
C SER A 312 2.29 15.11 8.85
N TRP A 313 1.66 14.16 9.55
CA TRP A 313 0.50 13.45 9.00
C TRP A 313 -0.70 14.38 8.77
N GLN A 314 -0.82 15.46 9.56
CA GLN A 314 -1.89 16.46 9.41
C GLN A 314 -1.74 17.23 8.11
N ASP A 315 -0.53 17.63 7.75
CA ASP A 315 -0.26 18.32 6.47
C ASP A 315 -0.56 17.39 5.30
N LYS A 316 -0.06 16.14 5.36
CA LYS A 316 -0.34 15.11 4.35
C LYS A 316 -1.85 14.87 4.20
N ARG A 317 -2.58 14.84 5.34
CA ARG A 317 -4.05 14.73 5.34
C ARG A 317 -4.69 15.95 4.69
N GLN A 318 -4.25 17.15 5.01
CA GLN A 318 -4.80 18.36 4.42
C GLN A 318 -4.57 18.37 2.90
N THR A 319 -3.40 17.95 2.42
CA THR A 319 -3.14 17.79 0.98
C THR A 319 -4.11 16.82 0.33
N MET A 320 -4.44 15.69 0.97
CA MET A 320 -5.47 14.77 0.44
C MET A 320 -6.88 15.39 0.51
N LYS A 321 -7.23 16.10 1.59
CA LYS A 321 -8.53 16.77 1.73
C LYS A 321 -8.74 17.80 0.63
N ASP A 322 -7.70 18.50 0.20
CA ASP A 322 -7.79 19.46 -0.91
C ASP A 322 -8.21 18.80 -2.22
N VAL A 323 -7.89 17.51 -2.44
CA VAL A 323 -8.44 16.71 -3.54
C VAL A 323 -9.94 16.49 -3.36
N CYS A 324 -10.36 16.06 -2.16
CA CYS A 324 -11.77 15.78 -1.87
C CYS A 324 -12.66 17.02 -2.01
N LEU A 325 -12.13 18.20 -1.67
CA LEU A 325 -12.84 19.49 -1.66
C LEU A 325 -13.12 20.07 -3.05
N HIS A 326 -12.78 19.37 -4.13
CA HIS A 326 -13.28 19.71 -5.48
C HIS A 326 -14.70 19.23 -5.72
N CYS A 327 -15.13 18.18 -5.02
CA CYS A 327 -16.42 17.52 -5.25
C CYS A 327 -17.29 17.48 -3.98
N HIS A 328 -16.68 17.49 -2.79
CA HIS A 328 -17.37 17.32 -1.52
C HIS A 328 -17.27 18.56 -0.63
N THR A 329 -18.29 18.75 0.21
CA THR A 329 -18.29 19.83 1.21
C THR A 329 -17.31 19.53 2.35
N GLN A 330 -16.85 20.57 3.02
CA GLN A 330 -15.91 20.44 4.15
C GLN A 330 -16.44 19.50 5.25
N ASN A 331 -17.74 19.56 5.55
CA ASN A 331 -18.36 18.71 6.55
C ASN A 331 -18.30 17.23 6.15
N TYR A 332 -18.63 16.91 4.89
CA TYR A 332 -18.55 15.54 4.38
C TYR A 332 -17.13 14.99 4.50
N VAL A 333 -16.13 15.76 4.04
CA VAL A 333 -14.72 15.35 4.09
C VAL A 333 -14.25 15.14 5.53
N ASN A 334 -14.59 16.05 6.45
CA ASN A 334 -14.21 15.91 7.85
C ASN A 334 -14.88 14.71 8.52
N ALA A 335 -16.16 14.47 8.23
CA ALA A 335 -16.90 13.32 8.75
C ALA A 335 -16.30 12.00 8.24
N PHE A 336 -15.94 11.92 6.96
CA PHE A 336 -15.23 10.75 6.39
C PHE A 336 -13.93 10.46 7.13
N TYR A 337 -13.06 11.46 7.30
CA TYR A 337 -11.78 11.25 8.00
C TYR A 337 -11.97 10.91 9.49
N LYS A 338 -12.98 11.47 10.15
CA LYS A 338 -13.31 11.09 11.53
C LYS A 338 -13.70 9.62 11.62
N GLN A 339 -14.56 9.13 10.72
CA GLN A 339 -14.93 7.71 10.67
C GLN A 339 -13.73 6.81 10.38
N TYR A 340 -12.85 7.24 9.45
CA TYR A 340 -11.64 6.50 9.15
C TYR A 340 -10.69 6.42 10.35
N ASP A 341 -10.44 7.54 11.04
CA ASP A 341 -9.60 7.58 12.23
C ASP A 341 -10.19 6.71 13.36
N ASP A 342 -11.49 6.81 13.61
CA ASP A 342 -12.19 5.98 14.60
C ASP A 342 -12.07 4.48 14.28
N PHE A 343 -12.19 4.12 13.00
CA PHE A 343 -12.05 2.73 12.55
C PHE A 343 -10.63 2.21 12.82
N ILE A 344 -9.61 3.01 12.47
CA ILE A 344 -8.20 2.67 12.71
C ILE A 344 -7.94 2.48 14.20
N VAL A 345 -8.42 3.41 15.04
CA VAL A 345 -8.25 3.34 16.49
C VAL A 345 -8.96 2.12 17.06
N ASN A 346 -10.21 1.84 16.64
CA ASN A 346 -10.94 0.65 17.09
C ASN A 346 -10.19 -0.64 16.73
N TYR A 347 -9.73 -0.78 15.48
CA TYR A 347 -8.92 -1.93 15.07
C TYR A 347 -7.63 -2.05 15.91
N ASN A 348 -6.92 -0.94 16.08
CA ASN A 348 -5.65 -0.90 16.79
C ASN A 348 -5.80 -1.31 18.26
N GLU A 349 -6.78 -0.72 18.97
CA GLU A 349 -6.99 -0.95 20.41
C GLU A 349 -7.64 -2.30 20.70
N LYS A 350 -8.62 -2.73 19.90
CA LYS A 350 -9.40 -3.93 20.19
C LYS A 350 -8.72 -5.22 19.73
N PHE A 351 -7.93 -5.18 18.65
CA PHE A 351 -7.39 -6.40 18.02
C PHE A 351 -5.88 -6.37 17.89
N ALA A 352 -5.31 -5.36 17.23
CA ALA A 352 -3.90 -5.40 16.87
C ALA A 352 -2.95 -5.28 18.07
N LYS A 353 -3.19 -4.33 18.99
CA LYS A 353 -2.36 -4.19 20.19
C LYS A 353 -2.52 -5.40 21.13
N PRO A 354 -3.74 -5.89 21.45
CA PRO A 354 -3.91 -7.12 22.24
C PRO A 354 -3.25 -8.33 21.60
N GLY A 355 -3.47 -8.58 20.30
CA GLY A 355 -2.87 -9.72 19.61
C GLY A 355 -1.34 -9.64 19.56
N THR A 356 -0.78 -8.44 19.34
CA THR A 356 0.67 -8.23 19.43
C THR A 356 1.19 -8.57 20.83
N LYS A 357 0.51 -8.14 21.89
CA LYS A 357 0.91 -8.47 23.27
C LYS A 357 0.88 -9.97 23.55
N ILE A 358 -0.15 -10.69 23.08
CA ILE A 358 -0.25 -12.15 23.24
C ILE A 358 0.92 -12.84 22.54
N MET A 359 1.18 -12.51 21.27
CA MET A 359 2.28 -13.11 20.52
C MET A 359 3.65 -12.77 21.13
N THR A 360 3.85 -11.52 21.56
CA THR A 360 5.07 -11.13 22.29
C THR A 360 5.23 -11.93 23.58
N ALA A 361 4.18 -12.07 24.37
CA ALA A 361 4.23 -12.79 25.64
C ALA A 361 4.55 -14.29 25.43
N LEU A 362 3.98 -14.92 24.40
CA LEU A 362 4.32 -16.30 24.03
C LEU A 362 5.80 -16.45 23.66
N LYS A 363 6.35 -15.52 22.84
CA LYS A 363 7.78 -15.53 22.46
C LYS A 363 8.70 -15.26 23.65
N GLU A 364 8.41 -14.25 24.46
CA GLU A 364 9.25 -13.84 25.60
C GLU A 364 9.25 -14.86 26.74
N ASN A 365 8.15 -15.60 26.92
CA ASN A 365 8.07 -16.70 27.86
C ASN A 365 8.56 -18.04 27.28
N GLU A 366 9.11 -18.04 26.06
CA GLU A 366 9.64 -19.23 25.37
C GLU A 366 8.59 -20.36 25.29
N LEU A 367 7.32 -19.99 25.07
CA LEU A 367 6.21 -20.92 24.86
C LEU A 367 6.00 -21.26 23.39
N ILE A 368 6.51 -20.42 22.49
CA ILE A 368 6.64 -20.67 21.06
C ILE A 368 8.11 -20.46 20.64
N THR A 369 8.50 -21.00 19.49
CA THR A 369 9.87 -20.92 19.00
C THR A 369 10.22 -19.53 18.48
N LYS A 370 11.50 -19.35 18.13
CA LYS A 370 11.99 -18.12 17.47
C LYS A 370 11.93 -18.23 15.94
N THR A 371 11.66 -19.42 15.42
CA THR A 371 11.45 -19.63 13.99
C THR A 371 10.10 -19.01 13.66
N GLU A 372 10.00 -18.30 12.53
CA GLU A 372 8.72 -17.75 12.10
C GLU A 372 7.99 -18.77 11.21
N PHE A 373 6.67 -18.86 11.36
CA PHE A 373 5.75 -19.74 10.62
C PHE A 373 5.95 -21.24 10.83
N ASP A 374 6.61 -21.67 11.91
CA ASP A 374 6.70 -23.09 12.26
C ASP A 374 5.56 -23.57 13.16
N GLU A 375 4.79 -22.63 13.72
CA GLU A 375 3.65 -22.92 14.59
C GLU A 375 2.34 -22.32 14.07
N GLU A 376 1.22 -23.03 14.28
CA GLU A 376 -0.10 -22.67 13.76
C GLU A 376 -0.54 -21.26 14.16
N ILE A 377 -0.31 -20.88 15.42
CA ILE A 377 -0.70 -19.56 15.94
C ILE A 377 -0.02 -18.40 15.22
N GLU A 378 1.17 -18.61 14.66
CA GLU A 378 1.87 -17.58 13.89
C GLU A 378 1.18 -17.32 12.56
N TRP A 379 0.61 -18.35 11.94
CA TRP A 379 -0.23 -18.24 10.74
C TRP A 379 -1.56 -17.55 11.05
N THR A 380 -2.23 -17.95 12.14
CA THR A 380 -3.47 -17.31 12.61
C THR A 380 -3.23 -15.81 12.88
N TRP A 381 -2.15 -15.48 13.60
CA TRP A 381 -1.78 -14.08 13.83
C TRP A 381 -1.49 -13.35 12.52
N PHE A 382 -0.71 -13.96 11.62
CA PHE A 382 -0.41 -13.38 10.32
C PHE A 382 -1.68 -13.07 9.53
N TYR A 383 -2.61 -14.01 9.38
CA TYR A 383 -3.86 -13.77 8.66
C TYR A 383 -4.70 -12.65 9.27
N LEU A 384 -4.79 -12.61 10.60
CA LEU A 384 -5.52 -11.59 11.34
C LEU A 384 -5.04 -10.19 10.98
N TRP A 385 -3.74 -9.91 11.10
CA TRP A 385 -3.24 -8.54 10.90
C TRP A 385 -2.84 -8.23 9.46
N HIS A 386 -2.26 -9.21 8.74
CA HIS A 386 -1.67 -9.05 7.40
C HIS A 386 -2.73 -9.07 6.32
N HIS A 387 -3.70 -9.99 6.37
CA HIS A 387 -4.77 -10.05 5.39
C HIS A 387 -5.96 -9.25 5.88
N GLU A 388 -6.70 -9.78 6.84
CA GLU A 388 -8.02 -9.28 7.25
C GLU A 388 -7.91 -7.86 7.82
N GLY A 389 -6.93 -7.63 8.70
CA GLY A 389 -6.68 -6.34 9.28
C GLY A 389 -6.26 -5.30 8.25
N ARG A 390 -5.40 -5.64 7.28
CA ARG A 390 -5.07 -4.70 6.20
C ARG A 390 -6.29 -4.45 5.31
N ARG A 391 -7.06 -5.47 4.93
CA ARG A 391 -8.30 -5.32 4.14
C ARG A 391 -9.28 -4.37 4.82
N ALA A 392 -9.56 -4.60 6.10
CA ALA A 392 -10.46 -3.79 6.92
C ALA A 392 -10.09 -2.30 6.87
N ARG A 393 -8.81 -1.99 7.15
CA ARG A 393 -8.32 -0.61 7.24
C ARG A 393 -8.22 0.08 5.88
N HIS A 394 -7.84 -0.65 4.83
CA HIS A 394 -7.86 -0.09 3.48
C HIS A 394 -9.30 0.14 2.98
N GLY A 395 -10.23 -0.78 3.29
CA GLY A 395 -11.65 -0.63 2.96
C GLY A 395 -12.26 0.63 3.57
N ALA A 396 -11.97 0.88 4.85
CA ALA A 396 -12.35 2.12 5.54
C ALA A 396 -11.74 3.38 4.88
N SER A 397 -10.48 3.29 4.42
CA SER A 397 -9.75 4.43 3.85
C SER A 397 -10.22 4.89 2.47
N MET A 398 -11.00 4.07 1.76
CA MET A 398 -11.41 4.33 0.37
C MET A 398 -12.89 4.03 0.11
N MET A 399 -13.72 3.97 1.16
CA MET A 399 -15.17 3.80 1.10
C MET A 399 -15.64 2.51 0.41
N ALA A 400 -14.99 1.37 0.70
CA ALA A 400 -15.51 0.04 0.38
C ALA A 400 -16.07 -0.61 1.65
N PRO A 401 -17.40 -0.53 1.88
CA PRO A 401 -18.01 -1.05 3.10
C PRO A 401 -17.86 -2.57 3.25
N ASP A 402 -17.85 -3.34 2.16
CA ASP A 402 -17.72 -4.79 2.26
C ASP A 402 -16.30 -5.21 2.68
N TYR A 403 -15.27 -4.55 2.13
CA TYR A 403 -13.88 -4.71 2.59
C TYR A 403 -13.63 -4.20 4.01
N ALA A 404 -14.33 -3.15 4.44
CA ALA A 404 -14.24 -2.68 5.82
C ALA A 404 -14.86 -3.70 6.80
N HIS A 405 -15.93 -4.37 6.39
CA HIS A 405 -16.73 -5.26 7.24
C HIS A 405 -16.52 -6.74 6.94
N TRP A 406 -17.19 -7.30 5.93
CA TRP A 406 -17.26 -8.75 5.69
C TRP A 406 -15.93 -9.38 5.28
N HIS A 407 -15.14 -8.72 4.45
CA HIS A 407 -13.77 -9.17 4.12
C HIS A 407 -12.70 -8.61 5.07
N GLY A 408 -13.13 -7.90 6.13
CA GLY A 408 -12.26 -7.16 7.03
C GLY A 408 -12.60 -7.45 8.48
N MET A 409 -13.27 -6.51 9.16
CA MET A 409 -13.50 -6.57 10.60
C MET A 409 -14.24 -7.84 11.08
N TYR A 410 -15.11 -8.42 10.23
CA TYR A 410 -15.78 -9.69 10.54
C TYR A 410 -14.76 -10.83 10.69
N GLU A 411 -13.88 -11.01 9.69
CA GLU A 411 -12.84 -12.03 9.73
C GLU A 411 -11.82 -11.74 10.83
N VAL A 412 -11.41 -10.47 11.03
CA VAL A 412 -10.54 -10.07 12.16
C VAL A 412 -11.12 -10.52 13.50
N ALA A 413 -12.41 -10.28 13.72
CA ALA A 413 -13.07 -10.66 14.97
C ALA A 413 -13.15 -12.18 15.11
N GLU A 414 -13.60 -12.88 14.06
CA GLU A 414 -13.66 -14.33 14.04
C GLU A 414 -12.29 -14.95 14.39
N ARG A 415 -11.23 -14.56 13.66
CA ARG A 415 -9.85 -15.01 13.87
C ARG A 415 -9.34 -14.71 15.29
N PHE A 416 -9.64 -13.51 15.82
CA PHE A 416 -9.20 -13.13 17.16
C PHE A 416 -9.85 -14.00 18.26
N TYR A 417 -11.17 -14.16 18.20
CA TYR A 417 -11.93 -14.80 19.27
C TYR A 417 -12.02 -16.33 19.14
N GLN A 418 -12.01 -16.87 17.91
CA GLN A 418 -12.18 -18.30 17.65
C GLN A 418 -10.84 -19.03 17.45
N GLU A 419 -9.78 -18.33 17.05
CA GLU A 419 -8.48 -18.97 16.81
C GLU A 419 -7.39 -18.45 17.74
N LEU A 420 -7.02 -17.16 17.65
CA LEU A 420 -5.85 -16.61 18.34
C LEU A 420 -5.93 -16.82 19.87
N ILE A 421 -7.06 -16.48 20.48
CA ILE A 421 -7.26 -16.64 21.93
C ILE A 421 -7.25 -18.12 22.34
N PRO A 422 -8.05 -19.02 21.74
CA PRO A 422 -8.02 -20.44 22.08
C PRO A 422 -6.65 -21.09 21.89
N GLN A 423 -5.98 -20.85 20.77
CA GLN A 423 -4.64 -21.41 20.51
C GLN A 423 -3.62 -20.90 21.53
N ALA A 424 -3.64 -19.62 21.88
CA ALA A 424 -2.71 -19.09 22.88
C ALA A 424 -2.94 -19.70 24.28
N ARG A 425 -4.21 -19.96 24.64
CA ARG A 425 -4.54 -20.67 25.89
C ARG A 425 -4.10 -22.13 25.85
N GLU A 426 -4.33 -22.82 24.74
CA GLU A 426 -3.90 -24.22 24.57
C GLU A 426 -2.39 -24.36 24.70
N ILE A 427 -1.62 -23.49 24.04
CA ILE A 427 -0.15 -23.44 24.17
C ILE A 427 0.26 -23.25 25.64
N ALA A 428 -0.39 -22.31 26.35
CA ALA A 428 -0.10 -22.09 27.76
C ALA A 428 -0.46 -23.30 28.64
N HIS A 429 -1.58 -23.99 28.37
CA HIS A 429 -1.96 -25.19 29.12
C HIS A 429 -0.99 -26.36 28.89
N HIS A 430 -0.58 -26.61 27.64
CA HIS A 430 0.46 -27.62 27.38
C HIS A 430 1.78 -27.25 28.05
N ALA A 431 2.16 -25.97 28.04
CA ALA A 431 3.35 -25.50 28.74
C ALA A 431 3.28 -25.74 30.26
N GLU A 432 2.10 -25.63 30.87
CA GLU A 432 1.89 -25.97 32.28
C GLU A 432 2.16 -27.47 32.54
N GLU A 433 1.64 -28.35 31.67
CA GLU A 433 1.89 -29.80 31.72
C GLU A 433 3.37 -30.16 31.54
N ASP A 434 4.08 -29.39 30.70
CA ASP A 434 5.52 -29.53 30.45
C ASP A 434 6.42 -28.89 31.53
N GLY A 435 5.83 -28.43 32.63
CA GLY A 435 6.57 -27.90 33.78
C GLY A 435 6.95 -26.42 33.69
N LYS A 436 6.35 -25.67 32.75
CA LYS A 436 6.50 -24.21 32.61
C LYS A 436 5.30 -23.45 33.20
N ALA A 437 4.90 -23.83 34.42
CA ALA A 437 3.68 -23.29 35.06
C ALA A 437 3.69 -21.76 35.25
N ASP A 438 4.84 -21.16 35.60
CA ASP A 438 4.93 -19.71 35.81
C ASP A 438 4.79 -18.94 34.48
N GLN A 439 5.40 -19.45 33.41
CA GLN A 439 5.30 -18.91 32.06
C GLN A 439 3.87 -19.03 31.51
N ALA A 440 3.26 -20.20 31.65
CA ALA A 440 1.88 -20.46 31.29
C ALA A 440 0.93 -19.48 31.99
N LYS A 441 1.09 -19.33 33.31
CA LYS A 441 0.30 -18.41 34.12
C LYS A 441 0.44 -16.96 33.66
N ALA A 442 1.65 -16.52 33.28
CA ALA A 442 1.87 -15.16 32.78
C ALA A 442 1.06 -14.89 31.51
N VAL A 443 1.05 -15.83 30.55
CA VAL A 443 0.28 -15.70 29.30
C VAL A 443 -1.23 -15.78 29.55
N LEU A 444 -1.69 -16.74 30.35
CA LEU A 444 -3.12 -16.87 30.70
C LEU A 444 -3.65 -15.62 31.40
N THR A 445 -2.91 -15.08 32.37
CA THR A 445 -3.28 -13.84 33.07
C THR A 445 -3.39 -12.67 32.10
N LEU A 446 -2.45 -12.53 31.17
CA LEU A 446 -2.50 -11.48 30.14
C LEU A 446 -3.75 -11.60 29.25
N ILE A 447 -4.10 -12.81 28.83
CA ILE A 447 -5.30 -13.06 28.01
C ILE A 447 -6.56 -12.70 28.80
N ASP A 448 -6.64 -13.09 30.07
CA ASP A 448 -7.77 -12.79 30.94
C ASP A 448 -7.89 -11.28 31.20
N ASP A 449 -6.78 -10.58 31.42
CA ASP A 449 -6.75 -9.13 31.59
C ASP A 449 -7.21 -8.39 30.33
N ILE A 450 -6.88 -8.90 29.13
CA ILE A 450 -7.39 -8.38 27.85
C ILE A 450 -8.91 -8.58 27.77
N LEU A 451 -9.39 -9.80 28.03
CA LEU A 451 -10.79 -10.17 27.89
C LEU A 451 -11.71 -9.60 28.97
N ALA A 452 -11.16 -9.19 30.12
CA ALA A 452 -11.87 -8.49 31.17
C ALA A 452 -12.23 -7.03 30.81
N ARG A 453 -11.69 -6.48 29.72
CA ARG A 453 -11.97 -5.10 29.29
C ARG A 453 -13.38 -4.99 28.67
N PRO A 454 -14.08 -3.85 28.83
CA PRO A 454 -15.48 -3.71 28.44
C PRO A 454 -15.79 -4.06 26.98
N GLU A 455 -14.87 -3.76 26.05
CA GLU A 455 -15.03 -4.02 24.62
C GLU A 455 -15.08 -5.52 24.23
N HIS A 456 -14.70 -6.41 25.15
CA HIS A 456 -14.75 -7.88 25.01
C HIS A 456 -15.86 -8.53 25.85
N GLU A 457 -16.61 -7.75 26.64
CA GLU A 457 -17.62 -8.28 27.60
C GLU A 457 -18.63 -9.23 26.93
N TRP A 458 -19.05 -8.94 25.71
CA TRP A 458 -20.00 -9.76 24.95
C TRP A 458 -19.52 -11.23 24.81
N PHE A 459 -18.22 -11.47 24.72
CA PHE A 459 -17.63 -12.79 24.53
C PHE A 459 -17.56 -13.58 25.84
N GLU A 460 -17.16 -12.91 26.93
CA GLU A 460 -17.03 -13.54 28.25
C GLU A 460 -18.38 -13.69 28.97
N SER A 461 -19.28 -12.71 28.84
CA SER A 461 -20.62 -12.80 29.41
C SER A 461 -21.44 -13.91 28.76
N ALA A 462 -21.27 -14.15 27.46
CA ALA A 462 -21.90 -15.29 26.78
C ALA A 462 -21.41 -16.63 27.34
N LYS A 463 -20.10 -16.78 27.62
CA LYS A 463 -19.55 -17.99 28.24
C LYS A 463 -20.05 -18.19 29.67
N LYS A 464 -20.04 -17.13 30.50
CA LYS A 464 -20.56 -17.21 31.88
C LYS A 464 -22.04 -17.55 31.94
N LEU A 465 -22.85 -17.00 31.03
CA LEU A 465 -24.28 -17.35 30.93
C LEU A 465 -24.46 -18.80 30.48
N ALA A 466 -23.67 -19.27 29.51
CA ALA A 466 -23.69 -20.66 29.05
C ALA A 466 -23.28 -21.64 30.18
N ASP A 467 -22.21 -21.34 30.92
CA ASP A 467 -21.74 -22.14 32.05
C ASP A 467 -22.76 -22.18 33.21
N ALA A 468 -23.54 -21.11 33.36
CA ALA A 468 -24.66 -21.04 34.31
C ALA A 468 -25.95 -21.73 33.80
N GLY A 469 -25.92 -22.38 32.63
CA GLY A 469 -27.08 -23.05 32.03
C GLY A 469 -28.16 -22.09 31.51
N GLN A 470 -27.81 -20.83 31.27
CA GLN A 470 -28.71 -19.79 30.79
C GLN A 470 -28.54 -19.59 29.28
N ALA A 471 -29.64 -19.44 28.54
CA ALA A 471 -29.59 -19.05 27.14
C ALA A 471 -29.10 -17.60 27.03
N SER A 472 -28.07 -17.37 26.21
CA SER A 472 -27.54 -16.03 25.93
C SER A 472 -28.65 -15.11 25.42
N LEU A 473 -28.82 -13.97 26.10
CA LEU A 473 -29.52 -12.81 25.56
C LEU A 473 -28.48 -11.88 24.92
N THR A 474 -28.81 -11.31 23.76
CA THR A 474 -28.19 -10.07 23.30
C THR A 474 -28.19 -9.06 24.45
N PRO A 475 -27.17 -8.20 24.62
CA PRO A 475 -27.11 -7.29 25.74
C PRO A 475 -28.29 -6.31 25.74
N GLU A 476 -29.38 -6.68 26.41
CA GLU A 476 -30.45 -5.80 26.88
C GLU A 476 -29.85 -4.95 28.02
N GLY A 477 -29.03 -3.96 27.66
CA GLY A 477 -28.33 -3.15 28.65
C GLY A 477 -27.50 -1.98 28.12
N ALA A 478 -27.36 -1.81 26.80
CA ALA A 478 -26.59 -0.69 26.22
C ALA A 478 -27.35 0.66 26.19
N ALA A 479 -28.20 0.92 27.19
CA ALA A 479 -28.93 2.18 27.34
C ALA A 479 -28.29 3.10 28.40
N SER A 480 -26.96 3.26 28.44
CA SER A 480 -26.32 4.41 29.11
C SER A 480 -24.81 4.50 28.82
N ALA A 481 -24.42 4.89 27.61
CA ALA A 481 -23.03 5.30 27.36
C ALA A 481 -22.95 6.37 26.26
N VAL A 482 -23.76 7.42 26.37
CA VAL A 482 -23.47 8.71 25.74
C VAL A 482 -23.58 9.77 26.81
N GLN A 483 -22.60 9.81 27.71
CA GLN A 483 -22.30 11.04 28.44
C GLN A 483 -21.17 11.75 27.69
N VAL A 484 -21.59 12.70 26.86
CA VAL A 484 -20.69 13.66 26.24
C VAL A 484 -20.17 14.56 27.36
N ASN A 485 -18.87 14.48 27.66
CA ASN A 485 -18.20 15.42 28.54
C ASN A 485 -18.22 16.81 27.88
N ALA A 486 -19.22 17.63 28.24
CA ALA A 486 -19.20 19.06 28.01
C ALA A 486 -18.94 19.76 29.36
N ALA A 487 -17.68 19.89 29.73
CA ALA A 487 -17.26 20.83 30.76
C ALA A 487 -16.96 22.19 30.11
N ALA A 488 -17.99 23.03 30.00
CA ALA A 488 -17.82 24.47 29.85
C ALA A 488 -18.74 25.16 30.87
N LYS A 489 -18.10 25.83 31.83
CA LYS A 489 -18.73 26.56 32.94
C LYS A 489 -19.79 27.54 32.43
N ALA A 490 -20.97 27.50 33.05
CA ALA A 490 -21.90 28.60 33.07
C ALA A 490 -21.63 29.46 34.31
N ASP A 491 -21.44 30.75 34.10
CA ASP A 491 -21.69 31.82 35.07
C ASP A 491 -22.28 33.00 34.29
N GLY A 492 -23.40 33.56 34.76
CA GLY A 492 -23.85 34.88 34.33
C GLY A 492 -25.35 35.00 34.03
N ASP A 493 -26.10 35.34 35.08
CA ASP A 493 -27.49 35.83 35.07
C ASP A 493 -27.78 36.94 34.04
N ALA A 494 -28.97 36.92 33.44
CA ALA A 494 -29.90 38.08 33.47
C ALA A 494 -31.25 37.74 32.82
N LYS A 495 -32.30 38.23 33.48
CA LYS A 495 -33.74 38.14 33.17
C LYS A 495 -34.17 38.90 31.91
N PRO A 496 -35.39 38.63 31.40
CA PRO A 496 -35.92 39.18 30.15
C PRO A 496 -36.63 40.52 30.38
N ASP A 497 -36.65 41.38 29.34
CA ASP A 497 -37.81 42.24 29.12
C ASP A 497 -37.99 42.70 27.66
N ASP A 498 -39.26 42.61 27.26
CA ASP A 498 -40.08 43.45 26.40
C ASP A 498 -39.68 44.00 25.01
N SER A 499 -40.63 43.75 24.12
CA SER A 499 -41.37 44.72 23.28
C SER A 499 -41.02 44.83 21.79
N ALA A 500 -42.07 44.48 21.03
CA ALA A 500 -42.71 45.26 19.98
C ALA A 500 -42.03 45.41 18.60
N ASP A 501 -42.65 44.72 17.64
CA ASP A 501 -43.41 45.31 16.53
C ASP A 501 -42.63 46.13 15.48
N ASN A 502 -42.62 45.67 14.22
CA ASN A 502 -43.59 46.13 13.21
C ASN A 502 -43.10 45.81 11.77
N THR A 503 -44.00 45.16 11.03
CA THR A 503 -44.27 45.14 9.58
C THR A 503 -43.18 45.40 8.51
N THR A 504 -43.13 44.53 7.50
CA THR A 504 -43.62 44.87 6.14
C THR A 504 -43.77 43.63 5.25
N THR A 505 -44.89 43.61 4.53
CA THR A 505 -45.38 42.60 3.59
C THR A 505 -45.05 43.00 2.15
N THR A 506 -44.80 42.03 1.25
CA THR A 506 -45.51 41.77 -0.04
C THR A 506 -44.70 40.86 -1.00
N PRO A 507 -45.34 40.18 -1.98
CA PRO A 507 -45.10 38.76 -2.25
C PRO A 507 -44.47 38.43 -3.62
N ASP A 508 -43.89 37.22 -3.70
CA ASP A 508 -43.44 36.57 -4.94
C ASP A 508 -44.61 36.01 -5.77
N LYS A 509 -44.51 36.23 -7.09
CA LYS A 509 -45.31 35.58 -8.16
C LYS A 509 -44.66 34.26 -8.57
N PRO A 510 -45.44 33.23 -8.98
CA PRO A 510 -44.91 32.04 -9.63
C PRO A 510 -45.11 32.07 -11.15
N ALA A 511 -44.14 31.51 -11.88
CA ALA A 511 -44.22 31.03 -13.26
C ALA A 511 -43.08 29.99 -13.40
N ASP A 512 -43.17 28.85 -14.08
CA ASP A 512 -44.10 28.38 -15.10
C ASP A 512 -43.87 26.86 -15.27
N SER A 513 -44.88 26.11 -15.74
CA SER A 513 -44.69 24.78 -16.30
C SER A 513 -45.87 24.40 -17.19
N SER A 514 -45.55 23.63 -18.24
CA SER A 514 -46.43 23.00 -19.26
C SER A 514 -46.81 23.94 -20.43
N ALA A 515 -46.83 23.54 -21.70
CA ALA A 515 -46.54 22.30 -22.40
C ALA A 515 -46.53 22.58 -23.93
N ASP A 516 -45.90 21.67 -24.69
CA ASP A 516 -46.23 21.16 -26.03
C ASP A 516 -46.58 22.09 -27.21
N LYS A 517 -45.84 21.91 -28.33
CA LYS A 517 -46.27 21.41 -29.67
C LYS A 517 -45.31 21.88 -30.78
N GLU A 518 -44.81 20.96 -31.63
CA GLU A 518 -45.15 20.76 -33.07
C GLU A 518 -45.22 22.08 -33.87
N GLU A 519 -44.64 22.30 -35.05
CA GLU A 519 -44.16 21.49 -36.19
C GLU A 519 -43.31 22.41 -37.11
N LYS A 520 -42.31 21.83 -37.79
CA LYS A 520 -41.68 22.07 -39.15
C LYS A 520 -42.04 23.30 -40.04
N PRO A 521 -41.37 23.52 -41.21
CA PRO A 521 -39.95 23.37 -41.60
C PRO A 521 -39.42 24.54 -42.48
N GLU A 522 -38.10 24.67 -42.64
CA GLU A 522 -37.34 24.76 -43.91
C GLU A 522 -35.83 24.83 -43.65
#